data_AF-A0A445AYH4-F1
#
_entry.id   AF-A0A445AYH4-F1
#
_cell.length_a   1.000
_cell.length_b   1.000
_cell.length_c   1.000
_cell.angle_alpha   90.00
_cell.angle_beta   90.00
_cell.angle_gamma   90.00
#
_symmetry.space_group_name_H-M   'P 1'
#
loop_
_entity.id
_entity.type
_entity.pdbx_description
1 polymer ?
#
loop_
_entity_poly.entity_id
_entity_poly.type
_entity_poly.pdbx_seq_one_letter_code
_entity_poly.pdbx_strand_id
1 'polypeptide(L)'
;MKNIKFLWPKMKLPKKIHRVTSSRLLCVLSESLRCLLLSPELIGASSAIASFQRFKLPPSRTNASIAKSTVTLCSTQSQSQTPQELYIVKEKSVSVVLLAGGQGKRMGANMPKQYLPLLGQPIALYSFYTFSRMVEVKEIIVVCDPSYKDIFEDAKVNDKVELKFALPGKERQDSAVDSNSQLVCIHDSARPLVLSEDVKKVLKDGLLNGASVLGVPVKATIKEANNESFVVRTLDRKTLWEMQTPQIIKPELLKKGFELVNREGLEVTDDVSIVEHLKHPVYITQGSYTNIKVTTPDDLILAERILNLHSVEKSS
;
A
#
# COMPACT_ATOMS: atom_id res chain seq x y z
N MET A 1 -15.62 -44.55 -11.94
CA MET A 1 -16.18 -44.32 -13.30
C MET A 1 -17.33 -43.35 -13.22
N LYS A 2 -17.18 -42.14 -13.79
CA LYS A 2 -18.18 -41.36 -14.55
C LYS A 2 -17.50 -40.03 -14.94
N ASN A 3 -17.06 -39.99 -16.20
CA ASN A 3 -16.46 -38.84 -16.86
C ASN A 3 -17.54 -37.81 -17.19
N ILE A 4 -17.39 -36.57 -16.75
CA ILE A 4 -18.17 -35.44 -17.26
C ILE A 4 -17.23 -34.62 -18.16
N LYS A 5 -17.41 -34.79 -19.48
CA LYS A 5 -16.78 -33.96 -20.52
C LYS A 5 -17.58 -32.66 -20.63
N PHE A 6 -16.97 -31.52 -20.30
CA PHE A 6 -17.50 -30.21 -20.69
C PHE A 6 -17.06 -29.92 -22.13
N LEU A 7 -18.03 -29.88 -23.05
CA LEU A 7 -17.88 -29.41 -24.42
C LEU A 7 -18.09 -27.89 -24.43
N TRP A 8 -17.05 -27.11 -24.72
CA TRP A 8 -17.17 -25.67 -24.98
C TRP A 8 -17.40 -25.42 -26.48
N PRO A 9 -18.36 -24.59 -26.90
CA PRO A 9 -18.53 -24.27 -28.32
C PRO A 9 -17.39 -23.39 -28.83
N LYS A 10 -16.74 -23.80 -29.94
CA LYS A 10 -15.78 -22.94 -30.66
C LYS A 10 -16.48 -21.69 -31.18
N MET A 11 -16.28 -20.55 -30.53
CA MET A 11 -16.63 -19.24 -31.10
C MET A 11 -15.65 -18.89 -32.23
N LYS A 12 -16.17 -18.79 -33.46
CA LYS A 12 -15.45 -18.25 -34.62
C LYS A 12 -15.43 -16.71 -34.51
N LEU A 13 -14.24 -16.13 -34.45
CA LEU A 13 -14.04 -14.69 -34.55
C LEU A 13 -14.38 -14.20 -35.98
N PRO A 14 -15.17 -13.13 -36.15
CA PRO A 14 -15.42 -12.56 -37.48
C PRO A 14 -14.19 -11.79 -37.97
N LYS A 15 -13.76 -12.13 -39.19
CA LYS A 15 -12.82 -11.34 -40.00
C LYS A 15 -13.59 -10.18 -40.65
N LYS A 16 -13.24 -8.94 -40.30
CA LYS A 16 -13.13 -7.75 -41.18
C LYS A 16 -13.34 -6.47 -40.36
N ILE A 17 -12.29 -5.66 -40.29
CA ILE A 17 -12.33 -4.27 -39.83
C ILE A 17 -12.65 -3.42 -41.06
N HIS A 18 -13.80 -2.74 -41.06
CA HIS A 18 -14.06 -1.64 -41.98
C HIS A 18 -13.99 -0.31 -41.24
N ARG A 19 -13.11 0.54 -41.74
CA ARG A 19 -12.91 1.95 -41.41
C ARG A 19 -14.14 2.75 -41.88
N VAL A 20 -14.84 3.46 -41.00
CA VAL A 20 -15.72 4.57 -41.40
C VAL A 20 -15.59 5.72 -40.40
N THR A 21 -15.47 6.91 -40.96
CA THR A 21 -15.16 8.22 -40.36
C THR A 21 -16.41 8.98 -39.91
N SER A 22 -16.19 9.89 -38.93
CA SER A 22 -16.94 11.11 -38.55
C SER A 22 -18.25 11.45 -39.29
N SER A 23 -19.35 11.58 -38.53
CA SER A 23 -20.16 12.81 -38.34
C SER A 23 -21.68 12.54 -38.12
N ARG A 24 -22.21 13.15 -37.04
CA ARG A 24 -23.61 13.55 -36.74
C ARG A 24 -24.77 12.51 -36.74
N LEU A 25 -25.40 12.34 -35.57
CA LEU A 25 -26.86 12.49 -35.31
C LEU A 25 -27.08 12.43 -33.77
N LEU A 26 -27.31 13.54 -33.07
CA LEU A 26 -28.60 14.15 -32.69
C LEU A 26 -29.55 13.27 -31.83
N CYS A 27 -29.64 13.66 -30.55
CA CYS A 27 -30.85 13.95 -29.77
C CYS A 27 -31.92 12.86 -29.58
N VAL A 28 -31.99 12.31 -28.35
CA VAL A 28 -33.26 12.07 -27.63
C VAL A 28 -33.00 12.36 -26.14
N LEU A 29 -33.51 13.49 -25.65
CA LEU A 29 -33.68 13.84 -24.24
C LEU A 29 -35.14 14.29 -24.05
N SER A 30 -35.94 13.48 -23.35
CA SER A 30 -37.25 13.78 -22.74
C SER A 30 -37.65 12.47 -22.03
N GLU A 31 -38.16 12.34 -20.81
CA GLU A 31 -38.68 13.16 -19.73
C GLU A 31 -38.31 12.39 -18.44
N SER A 32 -37.96 13.01 -17.31
CA SER A 32 -38.95 13.24 -16.26
C SER A 32 -38.28 14.01 -15.11
N LEU A 33 -38.77 15.22 -14.86
CA LEU A 33 -38.51 16.00 -13.66
C LEU A 33 -39.84 16.59 -13.19
N ARG A 34 -39.97 16.75 -11.86
CA ARG A 34 -41.06 17.37 -11.04
C ARG A 34 -41.97 16.31 -10.38
N CYS A 35 -42.34 16.36 -9.11
CA CYS A 35 -42.39 17.38 -8.04
C CYS A 35 -41.90 16.74 -6.71
N LEU A 36 -41.46 17.40 -5.64
CA LEU A 36 -42.07 18.48 -4.86
C LEU A 36 -41.00 19.27 -4.07
N LEU A 37 -41.16 20.58 -4.03
CA LEU A 37 -40.68 21.49 -2.97
C LEU A 37 -41.88 22.26 -2.44
N LEU A 38 -41.74 22.79 -1.20
CA LEU A 38 -42.52 23.77 -0.41
C LEU A 38 -42.84 23.15 0.98
N SER A 39 -42.46 23.72 2.14
CA SER A 39 -42.36 25.14 2.54
C SER A 39 -41.39 25.38 3.74
N PRO A 40 -41.06 26.65 4.10
CA PRO A 40 -40.06 27.08 5.10
C PRO A 40 -40.65 27.74 6.39
N GLU A 41 -39.75 28.27 7.26
CA GLU A 41 -39.92 29.10 8.49
C GLU A 41 -39.86 28.33 9.84
N LEU A 42 -39.22 28.75 10.96
CA LEU A 42 -38.84 30.06 11.53
C LEU A 42 -37.53 30.01 12.38
N ILE A 43 -36.69 31.04 12.20
CA ILE A 43 -36.06 32.00 13.16
C ILE A 43 -35.85 31.58 14.64
N GLY A 44 -34.62 31.81 15.13
CA GLY A 44 -34.31 31.97 16.56
C GLY A 44 -32.82 32.20 16.84
N ALA A 45 -32.41 33.46 16.95
CA ALA A 45 -31.06 33.88 17.35
C ALA A 45 -30.80 33.65 18.85
N SER A 46 -29.57 33.29 19.24
CA SER A 46 -28.90 33.92 20.39
C SER A 46 -27.41 33.61 20.39
N SER A 47 -26.63 34.67 20.51
CA SER A 47 -25.23 34.71 20.88
C SER A 47 -25.03 34.19 22.31
N ALA A 48 -23.93 33.48 22.54
CA ALA A 48 -23.37 33.28 23.88
C ALA A 48 -21.85 33.22 23.79
N ILE A 49 -21.25 34.36 24.13
CA ILE A 49 -19.84 34.58 24.40
C ILE A 49 -19.51 33.81 25.69
N ALA A 50 -18.63 32.81 25.62
CA ALA A 50 -18.09 32.15 26.81
C ALA A 50 -16.85 32.92 27.29
N SER A 51 -17.05 33.61 28.41
CA SER A 51 -16.10 34.40 29.18
C SER A 51 -14.92 33.58 29.72
N PHE A 52 -13.70 34.04 29.45
CA PHE A 52 -12.48 33.66 30.15
C PHE A 52 -12.56 34.11 31.62
N GLN A 53 -12.61 33.16 32.56
CA GLN A 53 -12.43 33.44 33.98
C GLN A 53 -10.95 33.67 34.29
N ARG A 54 -10.64 34.89 34.74
CA ARG A 54 -9.38 35.28 35.37
C ARG A 54 -9.21 34.58 36.72
N PHE A 55 -8.17 33.77 36.88
CA PHE A 55 -7.67 33.39 38.20
C PHE A 55 -6.88 34.55 38.81
N LYS A 56 -7.34 35.05 39.97
CA LYS A 56 -6.61 35.98 40.84
C LYS A 56 -5.75 35.15 41.82
N LEU A 57 -4.45 35.43 41.88
CA LEU A 57 -3.55 34.98 42.96
C LEU A 57 -3.55 36.02 44.10
N PRO A 58 -3.42 35.61 45.38
CA PRO A 58 -3.34 36.53 46.52
C PRO A 58 -1.90 37.02 46.80
N PRO A 59 -1.71 38.14 47.53
CA PRO A 59 -0.41 38.78 47.65
C PRO A 59 0.39 38.45 48.92
N SER A 60 1.71 38.47 48.72
CA SER A 60 2.81 38.91 49.62
C SER A 60 3.22 38.07 50.85
N ARG A 61 4.53 37.80 50.94
CA ARG A 61 5.45 38.34 51.97
C ARG A 61 6.94 38.07 51.62
N THR A 62 7.67 39.17 51.42
CA THR A 62 9.07 39.51 51.79
C THR A 62 10.12 38.41 52.04
N ASN A 63 11.26 38.46 51.32
CA ASN A 63 12.51 39.08 51.80
C ASN A 63 13.66 38.99 50.76
N ALA A 64 14.60 39.93 50.88
CA ALA A 64 15.68 40.26 49.96
C ALA A 64 16.82 39.24 49.87
N SER A 65 17.49 39.21 48.72
CA SER A 65 18.92 38.91 48.57
C SER A 65 19.38 39.33 47.17
N ILE A 66 20.23 40.35 47.12
CA ILE A 66 20.92 40.79 45.90
C ILE A 66 22.16 39.91 45.75
N ALA A 67 22.11 38.97 44.80
CA ALA A 67 23.29 38.25 44.34
C ALA A 67 23.62 38.72 42.91
N LYS A 68 24.77 39.39 42.77
CA LYS A 68 25.39 39.66 41.47
C LYS A 68 25.83 38.31 40.88
N SER A 69 25.18 37.88 39.82
CA SER A 69 25.62 36.72 39.04
C SER A 69 25.87 37.15 37.61
N THR A 70 27.16 37.12 37.25
CA THR A 70 27.74 37.30 35.94
C THR A 70 26.93 36.56 34.88
N VAL A 71 26.41 37.29 33.90
CA VAL A 71 25.80 36.71 32.70
C VAL A 71 26.92 36.18 31.83
N THR A 72 27.28 34.91 32.02
CA THR A 72 28.02 34.15 31.02
C THR A 72 27.02 33.77 29.93
N LEU A 73 27.05 34.49 28.80
CA LEU A 73 26.36 34.07 27.58
C LEU A 73 27.02 32.78 27.07
N CYS A 74 26.53 31.64 27.56
CA CYS A 74 26.76 30.36 26.91
C CYS A 74 25.83 30.31 25.70
N SER A 75 26.37 30.61 24.51
CA SER A 75 25.69 30.40 23.24
C SER A 75 25.53 28.89 23.01
N THR A 76 24.51 28.31 23.63
CA THR A 76 24.03 26.99 23.23
C THR A 76 23.32 27.18 21.91
N GLN A 77 23.97 26.78 20.82
CA GLN A 77 23.29 26.53 19.56
C GLN A 77 22.32 25.37 19.78
N SER A 78 21.13 25.68 20.28
CA SER A 78 20.00 24.79 20.16
C SER A 78 19.60 24.82 18.69
N GLN A 79 20.13 23.87 17.92
CA GLN A 79 19.56 23.55 16.63
C GLN A 79 18.14 23.04 16.89
N SER A 80 17.17 23.93 16.76
CA SER A 80 15.76 23.59 16.70
C SER A 80 15.51 22.86 15.38
N GLN A 81 15.85 21.57 15.33
CA GLN A 81 15.33 20.69 14.29
C GLN A 81 13.82 20.63 14.47
N THR A 82 13.09 21.01 13.44
CA THR A 82 11.63 20.85 13.44
C THR A 82 11.30 19.35 13.57
N PRO A 83 10.24 18.95 14.29
CA PRO A 83 9.91 17.53 14.48
C PRO A 83 9.71 16.74 13.17
N GLN A 84 9.54 17.42 12.03
CA GLN A 84 9.34 16.79 10.73
C GLN A 84 10.64 16.34 10.03
N GLU A 85 11.80 16.95 10.31
CA GLU A 85 13.08 16.54 9.67
C GLU A 85 13.62 15.21 10.22
N LEU A 86 13.19 14.78 11.41
CA LEU A 86 13.65 13.54 12.04
C LEU A 86 13.08 12.26 11.40
N TYR A 87 12.09 12.37 10.50
CA TYR A 87 11.35 11.24 9.94
C TYR A 87 11.41 11.20 8.42
N ILE A 88 12.57 11.54 7.86
CA ILE A 88 12.88 11.36 6.44
C ILE A 88 13.54 9.99 6.28
N VAL A 89 12.98 9.17 5.39
CA VAL A 89 13.60 7.91 4.99
C VAL A 89 14.81 8.26 4.13
N LYS A 90 15.99 7.81 4.56
CA LYS A 90 17.26 8.20 3.91
C LYS A 90 17.34 7.64 2.49
N GLU A 91 18.08 8.32 1.63
CA GLU A 91 18.45 7.75 0.34
C GLU A 91 19.19 6.43 0.52
N LYS A 92 18.97 5.48 -0.40
CA LYS A 92 19.64 4.17 -0.41
C LYS A 92 19.62 3.47 0.96
N SER A 93 18.47 3.51 1.65
CA SER A 93 18.29 2.90 2.97
C SER A 93 17.25 1.79 3.03
N VAL A 94 16.51 1.55 1.94
CA VAL A 94 15.43 0.55 1.89
C VAL A 94 15.84 -0.64 1.03
N SER A 95 15.67 -1.85 1.57
CA SER A 95 15.70 -3.10 0.79
C SER A 95 14.30 -3.47 0.38
N VAL A 96 14.04 -3.62 -0.91
CA VAL A 96 12.74 -4.06 -1.42
C VAL A 96 12.77 -5.56 -1.67
N VAL A 97 11.84 -6.31 -1.06
CA VAL A 97 11.59 -7.72 -1.39
C VAL A 97 10.38 -7.78 -2.31
N LEU A 98 10.62 -8.07 -3.59
CA LEU A 98 9.57 -8.14 -4.61
C LEU A 98 9.13 -9.60 -4.80
N LEU A 99 7.95 -9.94 -4.29
CA LEU A 99 7.40 -11.30 -4.30
C LEU A 99 6.85 -11.65 -5.68
N ALA A 100 7.59 -12.46 -6.44
CA ALA A 100 7.27 -12.89 -7.81
C ALA A 100 7.29 -14.41 -8.01
N GLY A 101 7.26 -15.21 -6.93
CA GLY A 101 7.37 -16.66 -6.98
C GLY A 101 6.05 -17.45 -6.99
N GLY A 102 4.91 -16.77 -6.90
CA GLY A 102 3.61 -17.45 -6.79
C GLY A 102 3.19 -18.18 -8.06
N GLN A 103 2.74 -19.43 -7.96
CA GLN A 103 2.40 -20.28 -9.14
C GLN A 103 1.13 -19.85 -9.91
N GLY A 104 0.33 -18.90 -9.41
CA GLY A 104 -0.79 -18.34 -10.20
C GLY A 104 -1.96 -19.29 -10.55
N LYS A 105 -2.16 -20.39 -9.81
CA LYS A 105 -3.15 -21.46 -10.11
C LYS A 105 -4.58 -20.99 -10.44
N ARG A 106 -5.01 -19.82 -9.94
CA ARG A 106 -6.35 -19.24 -10.16
C ARG A 106 -6.56 -18.61 -11.55
N MET A 107 -5.49 -18.38 -12.31
CA MET A 107 -5.56 -17.72 -13.63
C MET A 107 -5.69 -18.68 -14.82
N GLY A 108 -5.58 -19.99 -14.61
CA GLY A 108 -5.68 -21.00 -15.69
C GLY A 108 -4.63 -20.86 -16.81
N ALA A 109 -3.61 -20.02 -16.62
CA ALA A 109 -2.55 -19.77 -17.60
C ALA A 109 -1.37 -20.74 -17.44
N ASN A 110 -0.67 -21.04 -18.54
CA ASN A 110 0.56 -21.85 -18.53
C ASN A 110 1.77 -21.13 -17.90
N MET A 111 1.61 -19.85 -17.56
CA MET A 111 2.65 -18.99 -16.99
C MET A 111 2.13 -18.34 -15.71
N PRO A 112 2.96 -18.14 -14.67
CA PRO A 112 2.57 -17.43 -13.47
C PRO A 112 2.04 -16.04 -13.79
N LYS A 113 0.97 -15.66 -13.09
CA LYS A 113 0.17 -14.46 -13.38
C LYS A 113 0.97 -13.17 -13.40
N GLN A 114 1.97 -13.03 -12.54
CA GLN A 114 2.82 -11.85 -12.44
C GLN A 114 3.71 -11.63 -13.67
N TYR A 115 3.81 -12.61 -14.56
CA TYR A 115 4.53 -12.49 -15.83
C TYR A 115 3.61 -12.30 -17.03
N LEU A 116 2.28 -12.36 -16.83
CA LEU A 116 1.35 -12.08 -17.92
C LEU A 116 1.53 -10.64 -18.42
N PRO A 117 1.38 -10.41 -19.74
CA PRO A 117 1.46 -9.08 -20.29
C PRO A 117 0.25 -8.26 -19.85
N LEU A 118 0.53 -7.09 -19.30
CA LEU A 118 -0.39 -5.99 -19.07
C LEU A 118 0.07 -4.85 -19.98
N LEU A 119 -0.76 -4.45 -20.97
CA LEU A 119 -0.37 -3.49 -22.02
C LEU A 119 1.01 -3.78 -22.68
N GLY A 120 1.31 -5.06 -22.88
CA GLY A 120 2.55 -5.52 -23.53
C GLY A 120 3.76 -5.67 -22.59
N GLN A 121 3.64 -5.33 -21.31
CA GLN A 121 4.70 -5.46 -20.32
C GLN A 121 4.32 -6.48 -19.23
N PRO A 122 5.25 -7.35 -18.77
CA PRO A 122 4.99 -8.22 -17.63
C PRO A 122 4.49 -7.45 -16.40
N ILE A 123 3.43 -7.93 -15.76
CA ILE A 123 2.82 -7.29 -14.58
C ILE A 123 3.86 -6.94 -13.51
N ALA A 124 4.78 -7.87 -13.20
CA ALA A 124 5.81 -7.70 -12.18
C ALA A 124 6.72 -6.49 -12.43
N LEU A 125 6.95 -6.15 -13.71
CA LEU A 125 7.83 -5.05 -14.08
C LEU A 125 7.25 -3.68 -13.74
N TYR A 126 5.93 -3.53 -13.64
CA TYR A 126 5.33 -2.25 -13.25
C TYR A 126 5.74 -1.82 -11.83
N SER A 127 5.61 -2.73 -10.87
CA SER A 127 6.09 -2.50 -9.49
C SER A 127 7.61 -2.39 -9.45
N PHE A 128 8.34 -3.23 -10.20
CA PHE A 128 9.80 -3.15 -10.29
C PHE A 128 10.30 -1.78 -10.76
N TYR A 129 9.69 -1.21 -11.80
CA TYR A 129 10.02 0.14 -12.27
C TYR A 129 9.66 1.23 -11.28
N THR A 130 8.59 1.05 -10.50
CA THR A 130 8.24 2.00 -9.44
C THR A 130 9.33 2.04 -8.39
N PHE A 131 9.76 0.89 -7.87
CA PHE A 131 10.82 0.83 -6.84
C PHE A 131 12.20 1.20 -7.39
N SER A 132 12.57 0.78 -8.60
CA SER A 132 13.91 1.06 -9.16
C SER A 132 14.17 2.55 -9.46
N ARG A 133 13.11 3.37 -9.48
CA ARG A 133 13.17 4.82 -9.66
C ARG A 133 13.16 5.61 -8.34
N MET A 134 12.94 4.95 -7.21
CA MET A 134 12.93 5.60 -5.90
C MET A 134 14.34 5.81 -5.37
N VAL A 135 14.59 7.00 -4.80
CA VAL A 135 15.92 7.36 -4.26
C VAL A 135 16.20 6.65 -2.93
N GLU A 136 15.14 6.33 -2.19
CA GLU A 136 15.15 5.62 -0.92
C GLU A 136 15.59 4.15 -1.09
N VAL A 137 15.33 3.56 -2.26
CA VAL A 137 15.58 2.14 -2.54
C VAL A 137 17.05 1.90 -2.88
N LYS A 138 17.71 1.09 -2.04
CA LYS A 138 19.10 0.63 -2.20
C LYS A 138 19.19 -0.56 -3.15
N GLU A 139 18.33 -1.55 -2.90
CA GLU A 139 18.34 -2.83 -3.58
C GLU A 139 16.93 -3.36 -3.78
N ILE A 140 16.76 -4.20 -4.80
CA ILE A 140 15.55 -4.99 -5.04
C ILE A 140 15.95 -6.46 -5.06
N ILE A 141 15.45 -7.22 -4.10
CA ILE A 141 15.53 -8.67 -4.03
C ILE A 141 14.27 -9.22 -4.69
N VAL A 142 14.39 -9.78 -5.89
CA VAL A 142 13.29 -10.44 -6.57
C VAL A 142 13.21 -11.89 -6.11
N VAL A 143 12.08 -12.25 -5.48
CA VAL A 143 11.81 -13.64 -5.09
C VAL A 143 11.10 -14.33 -6.24
N CYS A 144 11.82 -15.09 -7.07
CA CYS A 144 11.27 -15.75 -8.26
C CYS A 144 11.93 -17.09 -8.55
N ASP A 145 11.27 -17.89 -9.39
CA ASP A 145 11.91 -19.07 -9.99
C ASP A 145 13.07 -18.61 -10.89
N PRO A 146 14.23 -19.30 -10.89
CA PRO A 146 15.38 -18.95 -11.71
C PRO A 146 15.07 -18.78 -13.20
N SER A 147 14.08 -19.50 -13.73
CA SER A 147 13.67 -19.40 -15.14
C SER A 147 13.04 -18.05 -15.54
N TYR A 148 12.74 -17.18 -14.57
CA TYR A 148 12.19 -15.84 -14.81
C TYR A 148 13.14 -14.70 -14.43
N LYS A 149 14.41 -14.98 -14.12
CA LYS A 149 15.39 -13.94 -13.75
C LYS A 149 15.63 -12.95 -14.88
N ASP A 150 15.79 -13.47 -16.10
CA ASP A 150 16.09 -12.70 -17.31
C ASP A 150 15.12 -11.53 -17.51
N ILE A 151 13.83 -11.71 -17.16
CA ILE A 151 12.81 -10.64 -17.22
C ILE A 151 13.24 -9.38 -16.45
N PHE A 152 13.86 -9.55 -15.28
CA PHE A 152 14.27 -8.43 -14.43
C PHE A 152 15.67 -7.94 -14.77
N GLU A 153 16.56 -8.83 -15.21
CA GLU A 153 17.91 -8.48 -15.66
C GLU A 153 17.83 -7.59 -16.91
N ASP A 154 17.02 -7.98 -17.90
CA ASP A 154 16.75 -7.21 -19.12
C ASP A 154 16.05 -5.89 -18.84
N ALA A 155 15.21 -5.84 -17.80
CA ALA A 155 14.47 -4.65 -17.40
C ALA A 155 15.32 -3.65 -16.59
N LYS A 156 16.53 -4.01 -16.13
CA LYS A 156 17.35 -3.15 -15.29
C LYS A 156 17.80 -1.91 -16.07
N VAL A 157 17.22 -0.74 -15.73
CA VAL A 157 17.43 0.51 -16.48
C VAL A 157 18.66 1.28 -16.00
N ASN A 158 19.13 1.07 -14.77
CA ASN A 158 20.29 1.76 -14.21
C ASN A 158 21.00 0.95 -13.12
N ASP A 159 22.27 1.28 -12.88
CA ASP A 159 23.08 0.65 -11.83
C ASP A 159 22.93 1.30 -10.45
N LYS A 160 21.98 2.23 -10.27
CA LYS A 160 21.77 2.89 -8.97
C LYS A 160 21.10 1.98 -7.95
N VAL A 161 20.38 0.95 -8.40
CA VAL A 161 19.69 0.00 -7.52
C VAL A 161 20.28 -1.37 -7.76
N GLU A 162 20.78 -1.99 -6.69
CA GLU A 162 21.32 -3.35 -6.76
C GLU A 162 20.17 -4.35 -7.00
N LEU A 163 20.35 -5.26 -7.96
CA LEU A 163 19.37 -6.29 -8.27
C LEU A 163 19.88 -7.63 -7.73
N LYS A 164 19.11 -8.24 -6.83
CA LYS A 164 19.38 -9.55 -6.25
C LYS A 164 18.21 -10.48 -6.51
N PHE A 165 18.46 -11.78 -6.35
CA PHE A 165 17.44 -12.81 -6.51
C PHE A 165 17.44 -13.78 -5.34
N ALA A 166 16.24 -14.21 -4.95
CA ALA A 166 16.03 -15.25 -3.95
C ALA A 166 15.03 -16.29 -4.47
N LEU A 167 15.17 -17.53 -4.00
CA LEU A 167 14.26 -18.61 -4.38
C LEU A 167 12.92 -18.51 -3.62
N PRO A 168 11.79 -18.86 -4.25
CA PRO A 168 10.51 -18.96 -3.55
C PRO A 168 10.52 -20.11 -2.53
N GLY A 169 9.76 -19.96 -1.44
CA GLY A 169 9.62 -20.98 -0.41
C GLY A 169 9.50 -20.40 1.00
N LYS A 170 9.28 -21.28 1.99
CA LYS A 170 8.88 -20.93 3.37
C LYS A 170 9.89 -20.09 4.16
N GLU A 171 11.18 -20.05 3.81
CA GLU A 171 12.22 -19.57 4.76
C GLU A 171 13.39 -18.80 4.12
N ARG A 172 13.17 -17.90 3.15
CA ARG A 172 14.30 -17.31 2.39
C ARG A 172 14.33 -15.79 2.24
N GLN A 173 13.39 -15.08 2.87
CA GLN A 173 13.36 -13.62 2.77
C GLN A 173 14.41 -12.96 3.68
N ASP A 174 14.67 -13.53 4.86
CA ASP A 174 15.59 -12.97 5.87
C ASP A 174 17.05 -12.89 5.37
N SER A 175 17.53 -13.98 4.76
CA SER A 175 18.94 -14.09 4.33
C SER A 175 19.30 -13.29 3.08
N ALA A 176 18.32 -12.72 2.38
CA ALA A 176 18.56 -11.94 1.17
C ALA A 176 18.57 -10.43 1.40
N VAL A 177 18.09 -9.96 2.56
CA VAL A 177 18.01 -8.54 2.90
C VAL A 177 19.36 -8.05 3.45
N ASP A 178 19.85 -6.91 2.97
CA ASP A 178 21.04 -6.27 3.54
C ASP A 178 20.79 -5.83 5.00
N SER A 179 21.65 -6.29 5.90
CA SER A 179 21.61 -5.99 7.33
C SER A 179 21.82 -4.51 7.67
N ASN A 180 22.36 -3.71 6.75
CA ASN A 180 22.56 -2.27 6.91
C ASN A 180 21.38 -1.44 6.41
N SER A 181 20.31 -2.05 5.91
CA SER A 181 19.10 -1.31 5.54
C SER A 181 18.39 -0.76 6.78
N GLN A 182 17.75 0.38 6.62
CA GLN A 182 16.92 0.98 7.66
C GLN A 182 15.54 0.33 7.70
N LEU A 183 15.03 -0.11 6.55
CA LEU A 183 13.72 -0.71 6.38
C LEU A 183 13.75 -1.83 5.33
N VAL A 184 12.91 -2.83 5.57
CA VAL A 184 12.55 -3.86 4.58
C VAL A 184 11.16 -3.51 4.04
N CYS A 185 11.04 -3.45 2.72
CA CYS A 185 9.81 -3.13 2.01
C CYS A 185 9.37 -4.35 1.18
N ILE A 186 8.37 -5.08 1.65
CA ILE A 186 7.90 -6.31 1.02
C ILE A 186 6.68 -6.00 0.14
N HIS A 187 6.71 -6.40 -1.13
CA HIS A 187 5.65 -6.07 -2.08
C HIS A 187 5.26 -7.24 -2.99
N ASP A 188 3.95 -7.43 -3.18
CA ASP A 188 3.41 -8.34 -4.18
C ASP A 188 3.68 -7.81 -5.61
N SER A 189 4.46 -8.52 -6.41
CA SER A 189 4.66 -8.15 -7.83
C SER A 189 3.36 -8.17 -8.66
N ALA A 190 2.33 -8.86 -8.18
CA ALA A 190 1.00 -8.87 -8.76
C ALA A 190 0.18 -7.58 -8.47
N ARG A 191 0.75 -6.58 -7.79
CA ARG A 191 0.15 -5.24 -7.60
C ARG A 191 0.91 -4.22 -8.46
N PRO A 192 0.59 -4.12 -9.77
CA PRO A 192 1.34 -3.29 -10.70
C PRO A 192 1.07 -1.78 -10.54
N LEU A 193 0.05 -1.39 -9.78
CA LEU A 193 -0.46 -0.01 -9.73
C LEU A 193 -0.08 0.74 -8.45
N VAL A 194 0.91 0.24 -7.71
CA VAL A 194 1.41 0.93 -6.54
C VAL A 194 2.02 2.29 -6.94
N LEU A 195 1.62 3.35 -6.25
CA LEU A 195 2.12 4.70 -6.50
C LEU A 195 3.30 5.02 -5.57
N SER A 196 4.33 5.66 -6.11
CA SER A 196 5.53 6.04 -5.33
C SER A 196 5.20 6.93 -4.13
N GLU A 197 4.17 7.78 -4.22
CA GLU A 197 3.69 8.58 -3.10
C GLU A 197 3.14 7.74 -1.95
N ASP A 198 2.39 6.67 -2.25
CA ASP A 198 1.86 5.76 -1.22
C ASP A 198 2.99 4.93 -0.62
N VAL A 199 3.97 4.51 -1.44
CA VAL A 199 5.19 3.86 -0.93
C VAL A 199 5.94 4.79 0.04
N LYS A 200 6.10 6.08 -0.29
CA LYS A 200 6.78 7.04 0.61
C LYS A 200 6.05 7.24 1.93
N LYS A 201 4.72 7.32 1.91
CA LYS A 201 3.90 7.42 3.13
C LYS A 201 4.11 6.20 4.03
N VAL A 202 3.98 4.99 3.48
CA VAL A 202 4.12 3.77 4.28
C VAL A 202 5.56 3.56 4.76
N LEU A 203 6.57 3.94 3.98
CA LEU A 203 7.96 3.92 4.45
C LEU A 203 8.18 4.84 5.66
N LYS A 204 7.61 6.05 5.63
CA LYS A 204 7.68 6.99 6.75
C LYS A 204 6.98 6.43 7.99
N ASP A 205 5.79 5.85 7.83
CA ASP A 205 5.06 5.26 8.94
C ASP A 205 5.78 4.02 9.50
N GLY A 206 6.44 3.22 8.66
CA GLY A 206 7.26 2.09 9.09
C GLY A 206 8.52 2.54 9.85
N LEU A 207 9.16 3.63 9.42
CA LEU A 207 10.27 4.23 10.15
C LEU A 207 9.86 4.68 11.56
N LEU A 208 8.69 5.30 11.67
CA LEU A 208 8.10 5.79 12.92
C LEU A 208 7.69 4.67 13.86
N ASN A 209 6.91 3.71 13.35
CA ASN A 209 6.21 2.73 14.17
C ASN A 209 6.93 1.38 14.26
N GLY A 210 8.01 1.18 13.49
CA GLY A 210 8.73 -0.10 13.40
C GLY A 210 8.13 -1.07 12.40
N ALA A 211 6.81 -1.08 12.25
CA ALA A 211 6.10 -1.80 11.20
C ALA A 211 4.89 -1.00 10.70
N SER A 212 4.64 -1.07 9.40
CA SER A 212 3.46 -0.50 8.79
C SER A 212 3.05 -1.24 7.51
N VAL A 213 1.82 -1.04 7.06
CA VAL A 213 1.26 -1.71 5.89
C VAL A 213 0.31 -0.77 5.15
N LEU A 214 0.30 -0.82 3.82
CA LEU A 214 -0.77 -0.17 3.06
C LEU A 214 -2.09 -0.90 3.26
N GLY A 215 -3.16 -0.13 3.47
CA GLY A 215 -4.51 -0.67 3.50
C GLY A 215 -5.55 0.36 3.07
N VAL A 216 -6.76 -0.12 2.79
CA VAL A 216 -7.92 0.75 2.57
C VAL A 216 -9.09 0.31 3.44
N PRO A 217 -9.94 1.23 3.93
CA PRO A 217 -11.14 0.85 4.66
C PRO A 217 -12.05 -0.05 3.81
N VAL A 218 -12.67 -1.05 4.43
CA VAL A 218 -13.62 -1.92 3.71
C VAL A 218 -14.87 -1.12 3.32
N LYS A 219 -15.24 -1.19 2.03
CA LYS A 219 -16.50 -0.59 1.52
C LYS A 219 -17.70 -1.53 1.60
N ALA A 220 -17.45 -2.83 1.38
CA ALA A 220 -18.50 -3.83 1.37
C ALA A 220 -19.08 -4.07 2.77
N THR A 221 -20.33 -4.53 2.83
CA THR A 221 -20.87 -5.06 4.09
C THR A 221 -20.32 -6.46 4.29
N ILE A 222 -19.59 -6.69 5.39
CA ILE A 222 -18.99 -7.99 5.69
C ILE A 222 -19.87 -8.77 6.66
N LYS A 223 -20.13 -10.04 6.30
CA LYS A 223 -20.86 -11.00 7.14
C LYS A 223 -19.90 -12.08 7.59
N GLU A 224 -19.96 -12.43 8.86
CA GLU A 224 -19.39 -13.67 9.37
C GLU A 224 -20.42 -14.78 9.13
N ALA A 225 -19.99 -15.88 8.51
CA ALA A 225 -20.83 -17.05 8.23
C ALA A 225 -20.29 -18.28 8.95
N ASN A 226 -21.17 -19.20 9.32
CA ASN A 226 -20.77 -20.50 9.88
C ASN A 226 -20.39 -21.49 8.77
N ASN A 227 -19.99 -22.71 9.15
CA ASN A 227 -19.59 -23.78 8.22
C ASN A 227 -20.72 -24.24 7.27
N GLU A 228 -21.98 -23.89 7.56
CA GLU A 228 -23.15 -24.19 6.76
C GLU A 228 -23.58 -23.01 5.86
N SER A 229 -22.74 -21.96 5.77
CA SER A 229 -22.98 -20.73 4.99
C SER A 229 -24.16 -19.87 5.47
N PHE A 230 -24.60 -20.05 6.72
CA PHE A 230 -25.57 -19.14 7.35
C PHE A 230 -24.87 -17.95 8.00
N VAL A 231 -25.48 -16.77 7.88
CA VAL A 231 -24.99 -15.52 8.49
C VAL A 231 -25.08 -15.63 10.02
N VAL A 232 -23.94 -15.50 10.69
CA VAL A 232 -23.82 -15.44 12.16
C VAL A 232 -24.01 -14.00 12.64
N ARG A 233 -23.29 -13.05 12.03
CA ARG A 233 -23.41 -11.62 12.35
C ARG A 233 -22.88 -10.74 11.22
N THR A 234 -23.19 -9.45 11.31
CA THR A 234 -22.58 -8.41 10.49
C THR A 234 -21.43 -7.80 11.26
N LEU A 235 -20.24 -7.72 10.65
CA LEU A 235 -19.09 -7.06 11.27
C LEU A 235 -19.20 -5.54 11.11
N ASP A 236 -18.71 -4.77 12.08
CA ASP A 236 -18.63 -3.31 11.93
C ASP A 236 -17.53 -2.94 10.93
N ARG A 237 -17.94 -2.63 9.69
CA ARG A 237 -17.00 -2.27 8.61
C ARG A 237 -16.10 -1.08 8.93
N LYS A 238 -16.47 -0.22 9.90
CA LYS A 238 -15.64 0.94 10.29
C LYS A 238 -14.30 0.53 10.89
N THR A 239 -14.21 -0.68 11.43
CA THR A 239 -12.97 -1.22 12.02
C THR A 239 -12.25 -2.18 11.08
N LEU A 240 -12.75 -2.41 9.87
CA LEU A 240 -12.20 -3.39 8.94
C LEU A 240 -11.45 -2.70 7.79
N TRP A 241 -10.30 -3.27 7.46
CA TRP A 241 -9.43 -2.77 6.41
C TRP A 241 -9.02 -3.91 5.46
N GLU A 242 -8.97 -3.61 4.17
CA GLU A 242 -8.40 -4.49 3.15
C GLU A 242 -6.89 -4.25 3.09
N MET A 243 -6.11 -5.25 3.49
CA MET A 243 -4.66 -5.17 3.48
C MET A 243 -4.10 -5.23 2.07
N GLN A 244 -3.11 -4.37 1.83
CA GLN A 244 -2.37 -4.27 0.59
C GLN A 244 -0.87 -4.45 0.85
N THR A 245 -0.07 -4.26 -0.20
CA THR A 245 1.39 -4.10 -0.08
C THR A 245 1.76 -2.79 -0.78
N PRO A 246 2.85 -2.11 -0.36
CA PRO A 246 3.93 -2.63 0.47
C PRO A 246 3.63 -2.83 1.96
N GLN A 247 4.35 -3.78 2.55
CA GLN A 247 4.48 -4.00 3.99
C GLN A 247 5.89 -3.58 4.39
N ILE A 248 6.02 -2.70 5.38
CA ILE A 248 7.29 -2.11 5.81
C ILE A 248 7.61 -2.61 7.22
N ILE A 249 8.79 -3.18 7.40
CA ILE A 249 9.23 -3.75 8.67
C ILE A 249 10.69 -3.33 8.91
N LYS A 250 11.02 -2.88 10.12
CA LYS A 250 12.42 -2.67 10.50
C LYS A 250 13.18 -4.00 10.55
N PRO A 251 14.41 -4.09 10.01
CA PRO A 251 15.14 -5.37 9.95
C PRO A 251 15.30 -6.08 11.29
N GLU A 252 15.52 -5.34 12.38
CA GLU A 252 15.64 -5.93 13.71
C GLU A 252 14.34 -6.58 14.21
N LEU A 253 13.20 -6.05 13.78
CA LEU A 253 11.88 -6.60 14.11
C LEU A 253 11.60 -7.84 13.26
N LEU A 254 11.91 -7.78 11.96
CA LEU A 254 11.77 -8.90 11.04
C LEU A 254 12.61 -10.10 11.50
N LYS A 255 13.88 -9.88 11.83
CA LYS A 255 14.79 -10.91 12.33
C LYS A 255 14.29 -11.58 13.61
N LYS A 256 13.90 -10.79 14.62
CA LYS A 256 13.32 -11.33 15.87
C LYS A 256 12.07 -12.17 15.61
N GLY A 257 11.27 -11.76 14.62
CA GLY A 257 10.06 -12.45 14.23
C GLY A 257 10.34 -13.81 13.59
N PHE A 258 11.30 -13.88 12.66
CA PHE A 258 11.74 -15.16 12.10
C PHE A 258 12.36 -16.08 13.16
N GLU A 259 13.17 -15.56 14.07
CA GLU A 259 13.71 -16.33 15.19
C GLU A 259 12.59 -16.92 16.08
N LEU A 260 11.55 -16.14 16.37
CA LEU A 260 10.38 -16.59 17.12
C LEU A 260 9.61 -17.69 16.38
N VAL A 261 9.26 -17.44 15.13
CA VAL A 261 8.50 -18.36 14.27
C VAL A 261 9.22 -19.70 14.14
N ASN A 262 10.53 -19.67 13.89
CA ASN A 262 11.34 -20.88 13.74
C ASN A 262 11.45 -21.65 15.05
N ARG A 263 11.62 -20.94 16.18
CA ARG A 263 11.71 -21.56 17.51
C ARG A 263 10.41 -22.25 17.92
N GLU A 264 9.28 -21.65 17.59
CA GLU A 264 7.95 -22.08 18.05
C GLU A 264 7.16 -22.87 17.00
N GLY A 265 7.71 -23.03 15.78
CA GLY A 265 7.06 -23.76 14.69
C GLY A 265 5.76 -23.11 14.23
N LEU A 266 5.66 -21.78 14.35
CA LEU A 266 4.44 -21.04 14.06
C LEU A 266 4.16 -21.00 12.55
N GLU A 267 2.89 -21.00 12.18
CA GLU A 267 2.48 -20.76 10.80
C GLU A 267 2.48 -19.25 10.51
N VAL A 268 3.10 -18.87 9.40
CA VAL A 268 3.17 -17.50 8.89
C VAL A 268 2.38 -17.45 7.59
N THR A 269 1.31 -16.66 7.57
CA THR A 269 0.41 -16.53 6.41
C THR A 269 0.77 -15.37 5.50
N ASP A 270 1.40 -14.34 6.07
CA ASP A 270 1.98 -13.17 5.39
C ASP A 270 3.11 -12.56 6.23
N ASP A 271 3.88 -11.62 5.68
CA ASP A 271 5.07 -11.11 6.38
C ASP A 271 4.71 -10.21 7.58
N VAL A 272 3.51 -9.62 7.60
CA VAL A 272 2.99 -8.87 8.76
C VAL A 272 2.61 -9.79 9.92
N SER A 273 2.10 -11.00 9.66
CA SER A 273 1.80 -11.97 10.73
C SER A 273 3.02 -12.35 11.58
N ILE A 274 4.23 -12.24 11.02
CA ILE A 274 5.50 -12.38 11.75
C ILE A 274 5.60 -11.32 12.86
N VAL A 275 5.23 -10.07 12.54
CA VAL A 275 5.26 -8.95 13.47
C VAL A 275 4.14 -9.06 14.50
N GLU A 276 2.97 -9.56 14.10
CA GLU A 276 1.85 -9.82 15.01
C GLU A 276 2.19 -10.89 16.06
N HIS A 277 2.93 -11.93 15.69
CA HIS A 277 3.43 -12.95 16.64
C HIS A 277 4.36 -12.35 17.70
N LEU A 278 5.11 -11.29 17.36
CA LEU A 278 5.89 -10.51 18.33
C LEU A 278 5.05 -9.60 19.22
N LYS A 279 3.74 -9.51 18.99
CA LYS A 279 2.80 -8.57 19.62
C LYS A 279 3.20 -7.11 19.42
N HIS A 280 3.97 -6.81 18.36
CA HIS A 280 4.36 -5.46 18.00
C HIS A 280 3.24 -4.83 17.17
N PRO A 281 2.82 -3.57 17.45
CA PRO A 281 1.75 -2.94 16.70
C PRO A 281 2.16 -2.65 15.26
N VAL A 282 1.26 -2.90 14.32
CA VAL A 282 1.46 -2.63 12.89
C VAL A 282 0.58 -1.45 12.49
N TYR A 283 1.19 -0.37 12.02
CA TYR A 283 0.46 0.83 11.62
C TYR A 283 -0.14 0.68 10.22
N ILE A 284 -1.43 0.97 10.06
CA ILE A 284 -2.09 0.92 8.75
C ILE A 284 -2.00 2.30 8.11
N THR A 285 -1.21 2.41 7.05
CA THR A 285 -1.13 3.59 6.20
C THR A 285 -2.22 3.51 5.14
N GLN A 286 -3.06 4.54 5.04
CA GLN A 286 -4.10 4.56 4.03
C GLN A 286 -3.49 4.69 2.62
N GLY A 287 -3.74 3.67 1.79
CA GLY A 287 -3.34 3.63 0.38
C GLY A 287 -4.48 3.96 -0.59
N SER A 288 -4.24 3.68 -1.87
CA SER A 288 -5.26 3.82 -2.91
C SER A 288 -6.05 2.53 -3.17
N TYR A 289 -7.35 2.66 -3.46
CA TYR A 289 -8.18 1.55 -3.96
C TYR A 289 -7.72 1.05 -5.34
N THR A 290 -6.97 1.86 -6.10
CA THR A 290 -6.42 1.46 -7.40
C THR A 290 -5.21 0.53 -7.27
N ASN A 291 -4.62 0.37 -6.08
CA ASN A 291 -3.52 -0.58 -5.81
C ASN A 291 -4.03 -2.04 -5.69
N ILE A 292 -4.78 -2.47 -6.71
CA ILE A 292 -5.38 -3.79 -6.78
C ILE A 292 -4.31 -4.87 -6.97
N LYS A 293 -4.59 -6.07 -6.44
CA LYS A 293 -3.81 -7.28 -6.74
C LYS A 293 -4.44 -7.96 -7.94
N VAL A 294 -3.69 -8.11 -9.03
CA VAL A 294 -4.14 -8.87 -10.19
C VAL A 294 -4.14 -10.35 -9.84
N THR A 295 -5.33 -10.94 -9.80
CA THR A 295 -5.54 -12.35 -9.44
C THR A 295 -6.46 -13.09 -10.40
N THR A 296 -7.26 -12.37 -11.18
CA THR A 296 -8.25 -12.85 -12.14
C THR A 296 -8.10 -12.14 -13.50
N PRO A 297 -8.69 -12.68 -14.58
CA PRO A 297 -8.74 -11.98 -15.87
C PRO A 297 -9.47 -10.63 -15.81
N ASP A 298 -10.50 -10.50 -14.98
CA ASP A 298 -11.23 -9.24 -14.82
C ASP A 298 -10.34 -8.16 -14.17
N ASP A 299 -9.44 -8.56 -13.25
CA ASP A 299 -8.47 -7.64 -12.65
C ASP A 299 -7.49 -7.08 -13.69
N LEU A 300 -7.14 -7.84 -14.74
CA LEU A 300 -6.29 -7.35 -15.83
C LEU A 300 -6.98 -6.22 -16.59
N ILE A 301 -8.24 -6.41 -16.97
CA ILE A 301 -9.03 -5.39 -17.68
C ILE A 301 -9.12 -4.11 -16.84
N LEU A 302 -9.37 -4.26 -15.54
CA LEU A 302 -9.41 -3.14 -14.62
C LEU A 302 -8.05 -2.44 -14.53
N ALA A 303 -6.95 -3.20 -14.43
CA ALA A 303 -5.60 -2.63 -14.37
C ALA A 303 -5.23 -1.86 -15.65
N GLU A 304 -5.57 -2.38 -16.82
CA GLU A 304 -5.35 -1.68 -18.10
C GLU A 304 -6.09 -0.34 -18.15
N ARG A 305 -7.33 -0.31 -17.67
CA ARG A 305 -8.13 0.93 -17.64
C ARG A 305 -7.54 1.96 -16.70
N ILE A 306 -7.12 1.55 -15.50
CA ILE A 306 -6.48 2.45 -14.53
C ILE A 306 -5.18 3.04 -15.10
N LEU A 307 -4.33 2.22 -15.72
CA LEU A 307 -3.08 2.70 -16.33
C LEU A 307 -3.31 3.74 -17.43
N ASN A 308 -4.33 3.53 -18.26
CA ASN A 308 -4.68 4.46 -19.32
C ASN A 308 -5.26 5.79 -18.80
N LEU A 309 -5.92 5.81 -17.63
CA LEU A 309 -6.37 7.05 -17.03
C LEU A 309 -5.19 7.88 -16.51
N HIS A 310 -4.23 7.24 -15.83
CA HIS A 310 -3.04 7.92 -15.34
C HIS A 310 -2.14 8.48 -16.45
N SER A 311 -2.13 7.89 -17.66
CA SER A 311 -1.37 8.42 -18.79
C SER A 311 -1.99 9.68 -19.37
N VAL A 312 -3.33 9.76 -19.39
CA VAL A 312 -4.08 10.96 -19.82
C VAL A 312 -3.88 12.10 -18.83
N GLU A 313 -3.96 11.84 -17.52
CA GLU A 313 -3.74 12.85 -16.48
C GLU A 313 -2.31 13.44 -16.49
N LYS A 314 -1.29 12.64 -16.84
CA LYS A 314 0.10 13.13 -16.95
C LYS A 314 0.40 13.89 -18.24
N SER A 315 -0.46 13.77 -19.26
CA SER A 315 -0.32 14.46 -20.54
C SER A 315 -1.15 15.75 -20.63
N SER A 316 -1.90 16.07 -19.57
CA SER A 316 -2.75 17.26 -19.43
C SER A 316 -2.10 18.27 -18.49
#